data_AF-A0A357N8J4-F1
#
_entry.id   AF-A0A357N8J4-F1
#
_cell.length_a   1.000
_cell.length_b   1.000
_cell.length_c   1.000
_cell.angle_alpha   90.00
_cell.angle_beta   90.00
_cell.angle_gamma   90.00
#
_symmetry.space_group_name_H-M   'P 1'
#
loop_
_entity.id
_entity.type
_entity.pdbx_description
1 polymer ?
#
loop_
_entity_poly.entity_id
_entity_poly.type
_entity_poly.pdbx_seq_one_letter_code
_entity_poly.pdbx_strand_id
1 'polypeptide(L)'
;AENPHGDDHGWFVAYGPYDNPTIAIAIIIEQGGYGSDAAAPIARKIFETAFNLKPGFSPADELAKEIAAQKAAVNNNNKTP
;
A
#
# COMPACT_ATOMS: atom_id res chain seq x y z
N ALA A 1 3.75 -10.08 18.45
CA ALA A 1 4.78 -10.38 19.47
C ALA A 1 4.04 -10.49 20.77
N GLU A 2 4.07 -11.69 21.35
CA GLU A 2 3.12 -12.07 22.40
C GLU A 2 3.39 -11.28 23.68
N ASN A 3 2.34 -10.71 24.26
CA ASN A 3 2.40 -10.12 25.59
C ASN A 3 1.54 -10.96 26.55
N PRO A 4 2.12 -11.67 27.54
CA PRO A 4 1.35 -12.50 28.47
C PRO A 4 0.45 -11.71 29.44
N HIS A 5 0.51 -10.38 29.43
CA HIS A 5 -0.21 -9.52 30.38
C HIS A 5 -1.13 -8.47 29.71
N GLY A 6 -1.41 -8.59 28.42
CA GLY A 6 -2.25 -7.64 27.68
C GLY A 6 -2.35 -7.99 26.19
N ASP A 7 -2.78 -7.04 25.37
CA ASP A 7 -2.82 -7.26 23.92
C ASP A 7 -1.40 -7.38 23.36
N ASP A 8 -1.26 -8.17 22.29
CA ASP A 8 0.00 -8.30 21.56
C ASP A 8 0.55 -6.93 21.13
N HIS A 9 1.87 -6.86 20.94
CA HIS A 9 2.44 -5.68 20.30
C HIS A 9 2.22 -5.75 18.79
N GLY A 10 1.77 -4.64 18.21
CA GLY A 10 1.64 -4.49 16.77
C GLY A 10 3.00 -4.12 16.18
N TRP A 11 3.61 -5.04 15.41
CA TRP A 11 4.90 -4.80 14.75
C TRP A 11 4.78 -4.91 13.25
N PHE A 12 5.48 -4.03 12.53
CA PHE A 12 5.59 -4.09 11.08
C PHE A 12 6.93 -3.56 10.62
N VAL A 13 7.58 -4.28 9.71
CA VAL A 13 8.85 -3.88 9.08
C VAL A 13 8.65 -3.90 7.57
N ALA A 14 9.11 -2.86 6.90
CA ALA A 14 9.02 -2.75 5.45
C ALA A 14 10.16 -1.90 4.89
N TYR A 15 10.41 -2.08 3.60
CA TYR A 15 11.33 -1.24 2.84
C TYR A 15 10.73 -0.91 1.47
N GLY A 16 11.22 0.16 0.84
CA GLY A 16 10.82 0.52 -0.50
C GLY A 16 11.70 1.60 -1.12
N PRO A 17 11.61 1.83 -2.44
CA PRO A 17 10.92 1.00 -3.44
C PRO A 17 11.50 -0.42 -3.57
N TYR A 18 10.77 -1.38 -4.15
CA TYR A 18 11.24 -2.77 -4.28
C TYR A 18 12.47 -2.90 -5.19
N ASP A 19 12.43 -2.28 -6.38
CA ASP A 19 13.49 -2.41 -7.39
C ASP A 19 14.79 -1.69 -7.01
N ASN A 20 14.69 -0.55 -6.31
CA ASN A 20 15.83 0.21 -5.81
C ASN A 20 15.51 0.77 -4.42
N PRO A 21 15.72 -0.01 -3.34
CA PRO A 21 15.37 0.38 -1.98
C PRO A 21 16.12 1.63 -1.51
N THR A 22 15.37 2.64 -1.04
CA THR A 22 15.94 3.88 -0.49
C THR A 22 15.51 4.16 0.94
N ILE A 23 14.44 3.50 1.41
CA ILE A 23 13.87 3.70 2.75
C ILE A 23 13.54 2.34 3.36
N ALA A 24 13.90 2.15 4.63
CA ALA A 24 13.45 1.04 5.47
C ALA A 24 12.83 1.60 6.76
N ILE A 25 11.77 0.96 7.24
CA ILE A 25 11.03 1.36 8.43
C ILE A 25 10.75 0.13 9.31
N ALA A 26 10.83 0.33 10.63
CA ALA A 26 10.39 -0.61 11.64
C ALA A 26 9.45 0.13 12.59
N ILE A 27 8.24 -0.40 12.77
CA ILE A 27 7.19 0.20 13.58
C ILE A 27 6.79 -0.78 14.65
N ILE A 28 6.72 -0.28 15.89
CA ILE A 28 6.13 -0.97 17.03
C ILE A 28 5.01 -0.10 17.59
N ILE A 29 3.89 -0.74 17.92
CA ILE A 29 2.80 -0.17 18.70
C ILE A 29 2.64 -1.05 19.94
N GLU A 30 2.93 -0.48 21.10
CA GLU A 30 2.77 -1.18 22.37
C GLU A 30 1.29 -1.47 22.63
N GLN A 31 0.98 -2.73 23.00
CA GLN A 31 -0.40 -3.19 23.19
C GLN A 31 -1.30 -2.93 21.97
N GLY A 32 -0.72 -2.88 20.77
CA GLY A 32 -1.42 -2.53 19.53
C GLY A 32 -2.17 -3.69 18.87
N GLY A 33 -2.14 -4.89 19.42
CA GLY A 33 -2.65 -6.10 18.80
C GLY A 33 -1.81 -6.55 17.59
N TYR A 34 -2.48 -6.81 16.47
CA TYR A 34 -1.84 -7.36 15.27
C TYR A 34 -1.12 -6.29 14.44
N GLY A 35 0.07 -6.65 13.93
CA GLY A 35 0.87 -5.77 13.08
C GLY A 35 0.17 -5.32 11.80
N SER A 36 -0.65 -6.18 11.19
CA SER A 36 -1.44 -5.87 9.99
C SER A 36 -2.48 -4.77 10.21
N ASP A 37 -3.04 -4.72 11.42
CA ASP A 37 -4.21 -3.88 11.71
C ASP A 37 -3.76 -2.55 12.31
N ALA A 38 -2.72 -2.58 13.13
CA ALA A 38 -2.24 -1.42 13.85
C ALA A 38 -1.03 -0.75 13.18
N ALA A 39 0.04 -1.52 12.90
CA ALA A 39 1.32 -0.97 12.45
C ALA A 39 1.41 -0.79 10.92
N ALA A 40 0.83 -1.70 10.14
CA ALA A 40 0.87 -1.63 8.67
C ALA A 40 0.17 -0.40 8.07
N PRO A 41 -0.99 0.08 8.58
CA PRO A 41 -1.60 1.31 8.07
C PRO A 41 -0.75 2.56 8.32
N ILE A 42 0.08 2.57 9.37
CA ILE A 42 1.04 3.64 9.63
C ILE A 42 2.19 3.57 8.62
N ALA A 43 2.73 2.38 8.37
CA ALA A 43 3.75 2.16 7.34
C ALA A 43 3.28 2.68 5.97
N ARG A 44 2.02 2.41 5.60
CA ARG A 44 1.41 2.97 4.38
C ARG A 44 1.50 4.49 4.33
N LYS A 45 1.05 5.19 5.37
CA LYS A 45 1.07 6.67 5.40
C LYS A 45 2.48 7.25 5.33
N ILE A 46 3.45 6.58 5.95
CA ILE A 46 4.87 6.97 5.86
C ILE A 46 5.35 6.87 4.41
N PHE A 47 5.12 5.74 3.74
CA PHE A 47 5.53 5.58 2.34
C PHE A 47 4.75 6.47 1.38
N GLU A 48 3.45 6.68 1.60
CA GLU A 48 2.65 7.63 0.82
C GLU A 48 3.28 9.03 0.89
N THR A 49 3.70 9.45 2.08
CA THR A 49 4.36 10.75 2.26
C THR A 49 5.76 10.76 1.66
N ALA A 50 6.56 9.73 1.93
CA ALA A 50 7.97 9.65 1.53
C ALA A 50 8.15 9.56 0.01
N PHE A 51 7.22 8.90 -0.69
CA PHE A 51 7.23 8.78 -2.15
C PHE A 51 6.22 9.70 -2.84
N ASN A 52 5.63 10.63 -2.09
CA ASN A 52 4.69 11.63 -2.59
C ASN A 52 3.53 11.00 -3.41
N LEU A 53 3.01 9.88 -2.92
CA LEU A 53 1.88 9.15 -3.49
C LEU A 53 0.56 9.83 -3.11
N LYS A 54 -0.47 9.64 -3.93
CA LYS A 54 -1.83 10.10 -3.62
C LYS A 54 -2.40 9.29 -2.44
N PRO A 55 -3.04 9.92 -1.44
CA PRO A 55 -3.68 9.18 -0.36
C PRO A 55 -4.73 8.20 -0.91
N GLY A 56 -4.65 6.94 -0.47
CA GLY A 56 -5.54 5.90 -0.98
C GLY A 56 -5.14 5.37 -2.36
N PHE A 57 -3.89 5.58 -2.77
CA PHE A 57 -3.33 4.94 -3.94
C PHE A 57 -3.45 3.41 -3.83
N SER A 58 -4.13 2.82 -4.80
CA SER A 58 -4.27 1.38 -4.98
C SER A 58 -3.72 1.04 -6.36
N PRO A 59 -2.64 0.23 -6.45
CA PRO A 59 -2.14 -0.25 -7.74
C PRO A 59 -3.21 -0.97 -8.55
N ALA A 60 -4.15 -1.65 -7.87
CA ALA A 60 -5.27 -2.31 -8.51
C ALA A 60 -6.23 -1.31 -9.16
N ASP A 61 -6.48 -0.17 -8.50
CA ASP A 61 -7.37 0.87 -9.03
C ASP A 61 -6.77 1.55 -10.26
N GLU A 62 -5.46 1.82 -10.24
CA GLU A 62 -4.75 2.38 -11.40
C GLU A 62 -4.71 1.39 -12.58
N LEU A 63 -4.43 0.11 -12.31
CA LEU A 63 -4.49 -0.94 -13.34
C LEU A 63 -5.91 -1.07 -13.93
N ALA A 64 -6.94 -1.00 -13.08
CA ALA A 64 -8.33 -1.06 -13.54
C ALA A 64 -8.68 0.14 -14.44
N LYS A 65 -8.24 1.35 -14.09
CA LYS A 65 -8.41 2.55 -14.95
C LYS A 65 -7.68 2.39 -16.27
N GLU A 66 -6.45 1.88 -16.25
CA GLU A 66 -5.65 1.68 -17.46
C GLU A 66 -6.29 0.66 -18.40
N ILE A 67 -6.73 -0.49 -17.88
CA ILE A 67 -7.45 -1.51 -18.66
C ILE A 67 -8.76 -0.94 -19.23
N ALA A 68 -9.50 -0.15 -18.45
CA ALA A 68 -10.74 0.48 -18.91
C ALA A 68 -10.49 1.50 -20.04
N ALA A 69 -9.45 2.32 -19.92
CA ALA A 69 -9.05 3.29 -20.95
C ALA A 69 -8.61 2.59 -22.25
N GLN A 70 -7.84 1.52 -22.15
CA GLN A 70 -7.41 0.72 -23.30
C GLN A 70 -8.62 0.07 -24.01
N LYS A 71 -9.56 -0.52 -23.27
CA LYS A 71 -10.79 -1.10 -23.85
C LYS A 71 -11.65 -0.05 -24.57
N ALA A 72 -11.76 1.15 -24.02
CA ALA A 72 -12.48 2.25 -24.66
C ALA A 72 -11.81 2.69 -25.98
N ALA A 73 -10.48 2.72 -26.03
CA ALA A 73 -9.73 3.04 -27.24
C ALA A 73 -9.90 1.96 -28.34
N VAL A 74 -9.88 0.68 -27.97
CA VAL A 74 -10.11 -0.44 -28.90
C VAL A 74 -11.51 -0.39 -29.52
N ASN A 75 -12.53 -0.03 -28.72
CA ASN A 75 -13.94 0.04 -29.15
C ASN A 75 -14.30 1.23 -30.04
N ASN A 76 -13.40 2.19 -30.22
CA ASN A 76 -13.61 3.31 -31.14
C ASN A 76 -12.95 3.06 -32.51
N ASN A 77 -11.91 2.22 -32.56
CA ASN A 77 -11.19 1.90 -33.79
C ASN A 77 -11.88 0.85 -34.68
N ASN A 78 -12.83 0.11 -34.12
CA ASN A 78 -13.72 -0.82 -34.84
C ASN A 78 -15.04 -0.16 -35.28
N LYS A 79 -15.12 1.18 -35.18
CA LYS A 79 -16.29 1.99 -35.53
C LYS A 79 -15.95 2.93 -36.70
N THR A 80 -15.48 2.38 -37.81
CA THR A 80 -15.53 3.03 -39.14
C THR A 80 -16.16 2.04 -40.14
N PRO A 81 -16.97 2.54 -41.09
CA PRO A 81 -18.00 1.78 -41.81
C PRO A 81 -17.46 0.72 -42.78
#